data_AF-W4M0G8-F1
#
_entry.id   AF-W4M0G8-F1
#
_cell.length_a   1.000
_cell.length_b   1.000
_cell.length_c   1.000
_cell.angle_alpha   90.00
_cell.angle_beta   90.00
_cell.angle_gamma   90.00
#
_symmetry.space_group_name_H-M   'P 1'
#
loop_
_entity.id
_entity.type
_entity.pdbx_description
1 polymer ?
#
loop_
_entity_poly.entity_id
_entity_poly.type
_entity_poly.pdbx_seq_one_letter_code
_entity_poly.pdbx_strand_id
1 'polypeptide(L)'
;MERDDNIIGEMIVENISYDGVRLRVKSCGGNIYRDDVLLIQFSLDNKHRTIIREPIDVRYIQDGIIGAQFQNAYGMPKPLVEYLRS
;
A
#
# COMPACT_ATOMS: atom_id res chain seq x y z
N MET A 1 -5.17 -2.64 29.53
CA MET A 1 -4.13 -3.26 28.70
C MET A 1 -4.58 -3.06 27.27
N GLU A 2 -4.30 -1.87 26.71
CA GLU A 2 -4.53 -1.62 25.28
C GLU A 2 -3.61 -2.55 24.51
N ARG A 3 -4.19 -3.40 23.66
CA ARG A 3 -3.39 -4.13 22.70
C ARG A 3 -3.14 -3.17 21.54
N ASP A 4 -1.90 -2.73 21.40
CA ASP A 4 -1.40 -2.27 20.12
C ASP A 4 -1.33 -3.48 19.18
N ASP A 5 -2.48 -3.97 18.74
CA ASP A 5 -2.59 -5.04 17.73
C ASP A 5 -2.32 -4.44 16.33
N ASN A 6 -1.19 -3.73 16.19
CA ASN A 6 -0.69 -3.34 14.88
C ASN A 6 -0.25 -4.62 14.17
N ILE A 7 -1.14 -5.20 13.37
CA ILE A 7 -0.86 -6.36 12.54
C ILE A 7 0.18 -5.92 11.50
N ILE A 8 1.42 -6.39 11.67
CA ILE A 8 2.49 -6.16 10.70
C ILE A 8 2.46 -7.29 9.68
N GLY A 9 2.65 -6.94 8.42
CA GLY A 9 2.75 -7.87 7.31
C GLY A 9 3.81 -7.46 6.30
N GLU A 10 4.19 -8.42 5.46
CA GLU A 10 5.08 -8.21 4.33
C GLU A 10 4.28 -8.28 3.03
N MET A 11 4.63 -7.42 2.09
CA MET A 11 3.96 -7.33 0.79
C MET A 11 4.97 -7.07 -0.33
N ILE A 12 4.55 -7.39 -1.55
CA ILE A 12 5.19 -6.94 -2.79
C ILE A 12 4.20 -6.02 -3.51
N VAL A 13 4.67 -4.84 -3.90
CA VAL A 13 3.94 -3.97 -4.83
C VAL A 13 4.08 -4.57 -6.23
N GLU A 14 2.98 -5.04 -6.83
CA GLU A 14 2.97 -5.60 -8.18
C GLU A 14 2.70 -4.54 -9.25
N ASN A 15 1.91 -3.52 -8.91
CA ASN A 15 1.59 -2.42 -9.80
C ASN A 15 1.20 -1.18 -8.98
N ILE A 16 1.47 0.01 -9.50
CA ILE A 16 1.11 1.29 -8.88
C ILE A 16 0.63 2.28 -9.94
N SER A 17 -0.41 3.03 -9.61
CA SER A 17 -1.01 4.08 -10.44
C SER A 17 -1.17 5.38 -9.65
N TYR A 18 -1.77 6.40 -10.28
CA TYR A 18 -2.02 7.69 -9.63
C TYR A 18 -3.10 7.63 -8.53
N ASP A 19 -3.94 6.60 -8.54
CA ASP A 19 -5.11 6.48 -7.68
C ASP A 19 -5.07 5.23 -6.81
N GLY A 20 -4.24 4.25 -7.14
CA GLY A 20 -4.24 2.98 -6.43
C GLY A 20 -2.99 2.14 -6.61
N VAL A 21 -3.06 0.96 -6.03
CA VAL A 21 -1.96 0.03 -5.96
C VAL A 21 -2.47 -1.40 -5.96
N ARG A 22 -1.73 -2.28 -6.65
CA ARG A 22 -1.90 -3.73 -6.57
C ARG A 22 -0.77 -4.31 -5.74
N LEU A 23 -1.13 -5.06 -4.70
CA LEU A 23 -0.21 -5.63 -3.73
C LEU A 23 -0.39 -7.14 -3.67
N ARG A 24 0.69 -7.90 -3.52
CA ARG A 24 0.66 -9.30 -3.12
C ARG A 24 1.12 -9.42 -1.67
N VAL A 25 0.26 -9.95 -0.82
CA VAL A 25 0.60 -10.22 0.58
C VAL A 25 1.49 -11.47 0.64
N LYS A 26 2.62 -11.36 1.35
CA LYS A 26 3.55 -12.48 1.60
C LYS A 26 3.33 -13.11 2.95
N SER A 27 3.19 -12.26 3.97
CA SER A 27 2.88 -12.67 5.33
C SER A 27 2.04 -11.57 5.97
N CYS A 28 1.11 -11.95 6.82
CA CYS A 28 0.31 -11.02 7.60
C CYS A 28 -0.04 -11.71 8.92
N GLY A 29 0.11 -11.00 10.04
CA GLY A 29 -0.27 -11.51 11.36
C GLY A 29 -1.78 -11.68 11.58
N GLY A 30 -2.60 -11.30 10.60
CA GLY A 30 -4.05 -11.44 10.63
C GLY A 30 -4.65 -11.46 9.23
N ASN A 31 -5.98 -11.49 9.19
CA ASN A 31 -6.73 -11.47 7.94
C ASN A 31 -6.92 -10.02 7.47
N ILE A 32 -6.91 -9.84 6.15
CA ILE A 32 -7.23 -8.57 5.50
C ILE A 32 -8.56 -8.78 4.78
N TYR A 33 -9.45 -7.80 4.90
CA TYR A 33 -10.78 -7.83 4.30
C TYR A 33 -10.99 -6.64 3.36
N ARG A 34 -12.02 -6.77 2.53
CA ARG A 34 -12.50 -5.64 1.73
C ARG A 34 -12.95 -4.52 2.66
N ASP A 35 -12.68 -3.29 2.24
CA ASP A 35 -12.98 -2.04 2.96
C ASP A 35 -12.14 -1.81 4.23
N ASP A 36 -11.16 -2.68 4.52
CA ASP A 36 -10.11 -2.39 5.48
C ASP A 36 -9.25 -1.20 5.02
N VAL A 37 -8.75 -0.43 5.99
CA VAL A 37 -7.72 0.59 5.78
C VAL A 37 -6.38 0.03 6.20
N LEU A 38 -5.42 0.00 5.29
CA LEU A 38 -4.05 -0.45 5.57
C LEU A 38 -3.08 0.72 5.44
N LEU A 39 -2.12 0.80 6.36
CA LEU A 39 -0.98 1.69 6.20
C LEU A 39 0.16 0.91 5.55
N ILE A 40 0.46 1.22 4.29
CA ILE A 40 1.53 0.53 3.55
C ILE A 40 2.80 1.37 3.52
N GLN A 41 3.94 0.70 3.44
CA GLN A 41 5.24 1.32 3.20
C GLN A 41 6.02 0.52 2.18
N PHE A 42 6.58 1.19 1.18
CA PHE A 42 7.42 0.57 0.15
C PHE A 42 8.46 1.55 -0.40
N SER A 43 9.54 1.02 -0.97
CA SER A 43 10.53 1.82 -1.69
C SER A 43 10.23 1.83 -3.19
N LEU A 44 10.28 3.00 -3.82
CA LEU A 44 10.27 3.12 -5.27
C LEU A 44 11.57 2.59 -5.87
N ASP A 45 11.47 1.96 -7.05
CA ASP A 45 12.64 1.58 -7.83
C ASP A 45 13.20 2.78 -8.61
N ASN A 46 13.61 3.80 -7.88
CA ASN A 46 14.30 4.96 -8.40
C ASN A 46 15.72 5.05 -7.84
N LYS A 47 16.55 5.94 -8.39
CA LYS A 47 17.96 6.12 -7.97
C LYS A 47 18.13 6.29 -6.45
N HIS A 48 17.13 6.87 -5.78
CA HIS A 48 17.19 7.21 -4.36
C HIS A 48 16.49 6.19 -3.45
N ARG A 49 15.88 5.14 -4.02
CA ARG A 49 15.02 4.19 -3.29
C ARG A 49 14.01 4.88 -2.39
N THR A 50 13.36 5.92 -2.92
CA THR A 50 12.47 6.78 -2.12
C THR A 50 11.38 5.97 -1.44
N ILE A 51 11.22 6.18 -0.13
CA ILE A 51 10.19 5.50 0.66
C ILE A 51 8.87 6.24 0.51
N ILE A 52 7.82 5.49 0.17
CA ILE A 52 6.43 5.93 0.17
C ILE A 52 5.73 5.25 1.34
N ARG A 53 4.94 6.03 2.10
CA ARG A 53 4.13 5.53 3.21
C ARG A 53 2.77 6.19 3.15
N GLU A 54 1.74 5.42 2.79
CA GLU A 54 0.40 5.95 2.51
C GLU A 54 -0.69 5.02 3.07
N PRO A 55 -1.79 5.58 3.60
CA PRO A 55 -2.99 4.81 3.87
C PRO A 55 -3.70 4.46 2.57
N ILE A 56 -4.18 3.22 2.48
CA ILE A 56 -4.93 2.68 1.35
C ILE A 56 -6.24 2.06 1.82
N ASP A 57 -7.28 2.19 1.00
CA ASP A 57 -8.55 1.48 1.15
C ASP A 57 -8.53 0.20 0.33
N VAL A 58 -8.73 -0.96 0.96
CA VAL A 58 -8.84 -2.24 0.25
C VAL A 58 -10.13 -2.28 -0.57
N ARG A 59 -10.01 -2.38 -1.89
CA ARG A 59 -11.16 -2.42 -2.82
C ARG A 59 -11.53 -3.83 -3.25
N TYR A 60 -10.55 -4.71 -3.41
CA TYR A 60 -10.80 -6.12 -3.69
C TYR A 60 -9.66 -7.02 -3.20
N ILE A 61 -9.99 -8.28 -2.94
CA ILE A 61 -9.04 -9.34 -2.59
C ILE A 61 -9.33 -10.54 -3.47
N GLN A 62 -8.30 -11.06 -4.14
CA GLN A 62 -8.39 -12.27 -4.96
C GLN A 62 -7.06 -13.01 -4.92
N ASP A 63 -7.06 -14.27 -4.49
CA ASP A 63 -5.88 -15.15 -4.49
C ASP A 63 -4.62 -14.52 -3.83
N GLY A 64 -4.81 -13.83 -2.69
CA GLY A 64 -3.74 -13.15 -1.95
C GLY A 64 -3.24 -11.84 -2.59
N ILE A 65 -3.88 -11.42 -3.67
CA ILE A 65 -3.69 -10.11 -4.32
C ILE A 65 -4.74 -9.15 -3.76
N ILE A 66 -4.27 -7.97 -3.39
CA ILE A 66 -5.08 -6.84 -2.96
C ILE A 66 -5.04 -5.79 -4.06
N GLY A 67 -6.20 -5.33 -4.50
CA GLY A 67 -6.31 -4.04 -5.17
C GLY A 67 -6.83 -3.01 -4.19
N ALA A 68 -6.11 -1.90 -4.07
CA ALA A 68 -6.42 -0.86 -3.11
C ALA A 68 -6.31 0.53 -3.73
N GLN A 69 -7.02 1.48 -3.13
CA GLN A 69 -7.02 2.88 -3.53
C GLN A 69 -6.26 3.71 -2.51
N PHE A 70 -5.42 4.64 -2.95
CA PHE A 70 -4.81 5.60 -2.02
C PHE A 70 -5.87 6.58 -1.50
N GLN A 71 -5.86 6.85 -0.20
CA GLN A 71 -6.82 7.82 0.37
C GLN A 71 -6.52 9.27 -0.07
N ASN A 72 -5.25 9.60 -0.32
CA ASN A 72 -4.81 10.88 -0.89
C ASN A 72 -5.43 12.14 -0.23
N ALA A 73 -5.71 12.10 1.08
CA ALA A 73 -6.41 13.19 1.78
C ALA A 73 -5.71 14.55 1.66
N TYR A 74 -4.39 14.54 1.46
CA TYR A 74 -3.54 15.73 1.29
C TYR A 74 -2.91 15.82 -0.11
N GLY A 75 -3.45 15.07 -1.08
CA GLY A 75 -2.85 14.87 -2.39
C GLY A 75 -1.79 13.77 -2.41
N MET A 76 -1.40 13.36 -3.62
CA MET A 76 -0.39 12.31 -3.78
C MET A 76 1.02 12.80 -3.46
N PRO A 77 1.87 11.94 -2.88
CA PRO A 77 3.29 12.24 -2.69
C PRO A 77 3.95 12.66 -4.00
N LYS A 78 4.58 13.84 -4.01
CA LYS A 78 5.33 14.33 -5.16
C LYS A 78 6.33 13.31 -5.73
N PRO A 79 7.10 12.56 -4.91
CA PRO A 79 8.01 11.54 -5.45
C PRO A 79 7.31 10.41 -6.19
N LEU A 80 6.10 10.03 -5.75
CA LEU A 80 5.30 9.03 -6.45
C LEU A 80 4.78 9.56 -7.79
N VAL A 81 4.32 10.82 -7.81
CA VAL A 81 3.89 11.50 -9.05
C VAL A 81 5.04 11.57 -10.07
N GLU A 82 6.24 11.92 -9.61
CA GLU A 82 7.43 12.01 -10.45
C GLU A 82 7.83 10.63 -10.99
N TYR A 83 7.78 9.59 -10.16
CA TYR A 83 8.07 8.22 -10.56
C TYR A 83 7.10 7.69 -11.61
N LEU A 84 5.81 8.02 -11.52
CA LEU A 84 4.81 7.58 -12.50
C LEU A 84 4.89 8.31 -13.85
N ARG A 85 5.63 9.42 -13.93
CA ARG A 85 5.80 10.21 -15.17
C ARG A 85 6.99 9.76 -16.00
N SER A 86 7.96 9.06 -15.40
CA SER A 86 9.19 8.59 -16.06
C SER A 86 8.97 7.28 -16.80
#